data_AF-A0A7W1M5R4-F1
#
_entry.id   AF-A0A7W1M5R4-F1
#
_cell.length_a   1.000
_cell.length_b   1.000
_cell.length_c   1.000
_cell.angle_alpha   90.00
_cell.angle_beta   90.00
_cell.angle_gamma   90.00
#
_symmetry.space_group_name_H-M   'P 1'
#
loop_
_entity.id
_entity.type
_entity.pdbx_description
1 polymer ?
#
loop_
_entity_poly.entity_id
_entity_poly.type
_entity_poly.pdbx_seq_one_letter_code
_entity_poly.pdbx_strand_id
1 'polypeptide(L)'
;MSLVPEQLGRGTTIKFDFALAGPHGVGELPPPITALSLLYPRGFGIVTSGLGLASCTTTALETLGPSGCPSRSLMGYGAATGAIEVGHEVVDEEALTAVFMAPFDNGEIALLFFLDAYSPLFAERIFNGRLQPARAPFGGALTIAVPRIESFPEAPDVALVRLRSTIGPLGITYYNHIHGKFVPYQPSGIILPHHCPRGGFPFAARFAFADGRQLTTHTTVRCPHRL
;
A
#
# COMPACT_ATOMS: atom_id res chain seq x y z
N MET A 1 -3.47 10.80 5.31
CA MET A 1 -3.31 10.69 3.84
C MET A 1 -2.75 11.98 3.31
N SER A 2 -1.83 11.94 2.35
CA SER A 2 -1.35 13.12 1.63
C SER A 2 -0.96 12.79 0.19
N LEU A 3 -0.83 13.83 -0.64
CA LEU A 3 -0.45 13.74 -2.05
C LEU A 3 0.87 14.49 -2.24
N VAL A 4 1.84 13.88 -2.93
CA VAL A 4 3.18 14.48 -3.11
C VAL A 4 3.68 14.29 -4.55
N PRO A 5 3.85 15.37 -5.33
CA PRO A 5 3.40 16.74 -5.04
C PRO A 5 1.88 16.86 -5.12
N GLU A 6 1.29 17.74 -4.31
CA GLU A 6 -0.14 18.08 -4.39
C GLU A 6 -0.35 19.16 -5.47
N GLN A 7 -0.35 18.78 -6.75
CA GLN A 7 -0.51 19.71 -7.87
C GLN A 7 -1.51 19.17 -8.90
N LEU A 8 -2.56 19.94 -9.19
CA LEU A 8 -3.60 19.57 -10.15
C LEU A 8 -3.03 19.37 -11.56
N GLY A 9 -3.51 18.36 -12.28
CA GLY A 9 -3.05 18.03 -13.64
C GLY A 9 -1.64 17.46 -13.73
N ARG A 10 -0.97 17.25 -12.60
CA ARG A 10 0.39 16.68 -12.52
C ARG A 10 0.30 15.31 -11.85
N GLY A 11 1.32 14.49 -12.10
CA GLY A 11 1.43 13.21 -11.44
C GLY A 11 1.89 13.36 -9.98
N THR A 12 1.36 12.49 -9.13
CA THR A 12 1.57 12.51 -7.69
C THR A 12 1.84 11.12 -7.12
N THR A 13 2.26 11.11 -5.86
CA THR A 13 2.34 9.93 -5.00
C THR A 13 1.28 10.02 -3.91
N ILE A 14 0.47 8.98 -3.76
CA ILE A 14 -0.40 8.81 -2.60
C ILE A 14 0.46 8.32 -1.44
N LYS A 15 0.42 9.03 -0.31
CA LYS A 15 1.03 8.59 0.96
C LYS A 15 -0.06 8.31 1.99
N PHE A 16 -0.05 7.12 2.56
CA PHE A 16 -0.92 6.76 3.68
C PHE A 16 -0.11 6.39 4.92
N ASP A 17 -0.66 6.75 6.07
CA ASP A 17 -0.18 6.43 7.41
C ASP A 17 -1.41 6.12 8.25
N PHE A 18 -1.49 4.89 8.73
CA PHE A 18 -2.56 4.38 9.57
C PHE A 18 -1.97 3.92 10.89
N ALA A 19 -2.62 4.29 11.98
CA ALA A 19 -2.38 3.73 13.30
C ALA A 19 -3.65 2.99 13.74
N LEU A 20 -3.50 1.77 14.22
CA LEU A 20 -4.58 0.92 14.71
C LEU A 20 -4.38 0.70 16.22
N ALA A 21 -5.47 0.71 16.96
CA ALA A 21 -5.49 0.47 18.40
C ALA A 21 -6.56 -0.57 18.74
N GLY A 22 -6.39 -1.25 19.87
CA GLY A 22 -7.36 -2.20 20.40
C GLY A 22 -8.73 -1.58 20.69
N PRO A 23 -9.80 -2.39 20.76
CA PRO A 23 -11.17 -1.93 21.03
C PRO A 23 -11.30 -1.08 22.30
N HIS A 24 -10.49 -1.35 23.33
CA HIS A 24 -10.52 -0.65 24.61
C HIS A 24 -9.46 0.45 24.73
N GLY A 25 -8.70 0.72 23.66
CA GLY A 25 -7.82 1.88 23.54
C GLY A 25 -6.33 1.55 23.68
N VAL A 26 -5.58 2.50 24.25
CA VAL A 26 -4.11 2.47 24.29
C VAL A 26 -3.63 1.34 25.20
N GLY A 27 -2.73 0.50 24.68
CA GLY A 27 -2.14 -0.63 25.42
C GLY A 27 -2.82 -1.98 25.16
N GLU A 28 -3.92 -2.01 24.42
CA GLU A 28 -4.52 -3.24 23.93
C GLU A 28 -4.21 -3.42 22.43
N LEU A 29 -3.83 -4.63 22.04
CA LEU A 29 -3.63 -4.96 20.64
C LEU A 29 -4.96 -5.06 19.89
N PRO A 30 -5.06 -4.49 18.67
CA PRO A 30 -6.19 -4.82 17.81
C PRO A 30 -6.11 -6.30 17.42
N PRO A 31 -7.25 -6.94 17.10
CA PRO A 31 -7.19 -8.23 16.46
C PRO A 31 -6.39 -8.16 15.15
N PRO A 32 -5.84 -9.28 14.69
CA PRO A 32 -5.18 -9.35 13.39
C PRO A 32 -6.11 -8.89 12.26
N ILE A 33 -5.59 -8.12 11.32
CA ILE A 33 -6.35 -7.74 10.13
C ILE A 33 -6.33 -8.88 9.10
N THR A 34 -7.44 -9.07 8.41
CA THR A 34 -7.59 -10.05 7.32
C THR A 34 -7.73 -9.38 5.95
N ALA A 35 -8.12 -8.10 5.94
CA ALA A 35 -8.14 -7.30 4.72
C ALA A 35 -8.00 -5.81 5.00
N LEU A 36 -7.41 -5.10 4.02
CA LEU A 36 -7.37 -3.65 3.93
C LEU A 36 -7.96 -3.23 2.59
N SER A 37 -8.92 -2.30 2.59
CA SER A 37 -9.40 -1.65 1.36
C SER A 37 -9.15 -0.14 1.43
N LEU A 38 -8.32 0.37 0.52
CA LEU A 38 -8.10 1.80 0.34
C LEU A 38 -8.96 2.32 -0.80
N LEU A 39 -10.01 3.08 -0.47
CA LEU A 39 -10.83 3.78 -1.45
C LEU A 39 -10.20 5.12 -1.80
N TYR A 40 -9.98 5.35 -3.09
CA TYR A 40 -9.34 6.56 -3.62
C TYR A 40 -10.32 7.44 -4.41
N PRO A 41 -10.06 8.75 -4.48
CA PRO A 41 -10.95 9.70 -5.13
C PRO A 41 -11.22 9.35 -6.59
N ARG A 42 -12.42 9.70 -7.06
CA ARG A 42 -12.73 9.62 -8.49
C ARG A 42 -11.77 10.48 -9.31
N GLY A 43 -11.36 9.96 -10.47
CA GLY A 43 -10.47 10.64 -11.41
C GLY A 43 -8.98 10.42 -11.18
N PHE A 44 -8.60 9.64 -10.17
CA PHE A 44 -7.21 9.23 -9.98
C PHE A 44 -6.85 8.14 -10.98
N GLY A 45 -5.95 8.47 -11.92
CA GLY A 45 -5.51 7.55 -12.97
C GLY A 45 -4.37 6.64 -12.52
N ILE A 46 -4.64 5.67 -11.64
CA ILE A 46 -3.60 4.70 -11.21
C ILE A 46 -3.14 3.85 -12.41
N VAL A 47 -4.06 3.44 -13.28
CA VAL A 47 -3.78 2.67 -14.51
C VAL A 47 -2.90 3.45 -15.49
N THR A 48 -3.16 4.76 -15.61
CA THR A 48 -2.46 5.64 -16.55
C THR A 48 -1.27 6.35 -15.92
N SER A 49 -0.79 5.88 -14.76
CA SER A 49 0.23 6.57 -13.97
C SER A 49 1.65 6.45 -14.52
N GLY A 50 1.88 5.55 -15.49
CA GLY A 50 3.22 5.20 -15.93
C GLY A 50 4.04 4.44 -14.87
N LEU A 51 3.41 3.98 -13.77
CA LEU A 51 3.99 3.08 -12.78
C LEU A 51 3.70 1.62 -13.18
N GLY A 52 4.55 0.70 -12.76
CA GLY A 52 4.30 -0.74 -12.97
C GLY A 52 4.31 -1.11 -14.45
N LEU A 53 5.26 -0.57 -15.22
CA LEU A 53 5.38 -0.80 -16.67
C LEU A 53 5.87 -2.21 -17.03
N ALA A 54 6.23 -3.01 -16.03
CA ALA A 54 6.47 -4.44 -16.13
C ALA A 54 5.73 -5.12 -14.97
N SER A 55 5.52 -6.43 -15.06
CA SER A 55 4.95 -7.22 -13.96
C SER A 55 6.03 -7.98 -13.19
N CYS A 56 5.86 -8.12 -11.88
CA CYS A 56 6.57 -9.11 -11.07
C CYS A 56 5.63 -10.26 -10.67
N THR A 57 6.11 -11.49 -10.71
CA THR A 57 5.33 -12.67 -10.33
C THR A 57 5.56 -13.01 -8.86
N THR A 58 4.58 -13.68 -8.23
CA THR A 58 4.73 -14.19 -6.86
C THR A 58 5.95 -15.09 -6.74
N THR A 59 6.16 -16.00 -7.69
CA THR A 59 7.31 -16.91 -7.71
C THR A 59 8.66 -16.19 -7.73
N ALA A 60 8.77 -15.07 -8.46
CA ALA A 60 10.01 -14.29 -8.48
C ALA A 60 10.29 -13.67 -7.10
N LEU A 61 9.27 -13.14 -6.44
CA LEU A 61 9.38 -12.61 -5.08
C LEU A 61 9.70 -13.71 -4.05
N GLU A 62 9.06 -14.88 -4.13
CA GLU A 62 9.31 -16.00 -3.21
C GLU A 62 10.73 -16.57 -3.35
N THR A 63 11.29 -16.54 -4.57
CA THR A 63 12.58 -17.20 -4.85
C THR A 63 13.77 -16.26 -4.70
N LEU A 64 13.62 -15.00 -5.10
CA LEU A 64 14.72 -14.03 -5.22
C LEU A 64 14.43 -12.72 -4.47
N GLY A 65 13.32 -12.65 -3.74
CA GLY A 65 12.85 -11.42 -3.12
C GLY A 65 12.61 -10.30 -4.15
N PRO A 66 12.60 -9.04 -3.69
CA PRO A 66 12.50 -7.85 -4.53
C PRO A 66 13.51 -7.79 -5.69
N SER A 67 14.69 -8.41 -5.52
CA SER A 67 15.76 -8.39 -6.52
C SER A 67 15.43 -9.22 -7.78
N GLY A 68 14.52 -10.19 -7.67
CA GLY A 68 14.02 -10.96 -8.80
C GLY A 68 13.00 -10.23 -9.67
N CYS A 69 12.43 -9.12 -9.17
CA CYS A 69 11.44 -8.35 -9.91
C CYS A 69 12.12 -7.39 -10.91
N PRO A 70 11.54 -7.18 -12.10
CA PRO A 70 11.95 -6.09 -12.96
C PRO A 70 11.82 -4.75 -12.23
N SER A 71 12.84 -3.88 -12.26
CA SER A 71 12.79 -2.58 -11.58
C SER A 71 11.59 -1.71 -11.99
N ARG A 72 11.12 -1.87 -13.24
CA ARG A 72 9.95 -1.19 -13.79
C ARG A 72 8.60 -1.74 -13.31
N SER A 73 8.59 -2.81 -12.52
CA SER A 73 7.39 -3.33 -11.86
C SER A 73 7.11 -2.68 -10.52
N LEU A 74 8.10 -2.04 -9.90
CA LEU A 74 7.97 -1.38 -8.61
C LEU A 74 7.05 -0.15 -8.69
N MET A 75 6.09 -0.04 -7.78
CA MET A 75 5.06 1.00 -7.73
C MET A 75 5.03 1.80 -6.42
N GLY A 76 5.72 1.33 -5.39
CA GLY A 76 5.71 1.98 -4.09
C GLY A 76 6.58 1.28 -3.06
N TYR A 77 6.73 1.96 -1.93
CA TYR A 77 7.45 1.47 -0.75
C TYR A 77 6.61 1.70 0.50
N GLY A 78 7.00 1.11 1.61
CA GLY A 78 6.37 1.37 2.89
C GLY A 78 7.08 0.69 4.04
N ALA A 79 6.49 0.86 5.22
CA ALA A 79 6.86 0.19 6.44
C ALA A 79 5.58 -0.17 7.20
N ALA A 80 5.58 -1.34 7.83
CA ALA A 80 4.55 -1.78 8.75
C ALA A 80 5.17 -1.97 10.13
N THR A 81 4.37 -1.73 11.16
CA THR A 81 4.68 -2.12 12.53
C THR A 81 3.62 -3.13 12.94
N GLY A 82 4.05 -4.37 13.12
CA GLY A 82 3.29 -5.41 13.79
C GLY A 82 3.55 -5.36 15.29
N ALA A 83 2.66 -5.93 16.08
CA ALA A 83 2.86 -6.10 17.51
C ALA A 83 2.43 -7.52 17.91
N ILE A 84 3.19 -8.10 18.84
CA ILE A 84 2.98 -9.44 19.37
C ILE A 84 3.04 -9.42 20.89
N GLU A 85 2.33 -10.36 21.51
CA GLU A 85 2.41 -10.56 22.96
C GLU A 85 3.46 -11.65 23.26
N VAL A 86 4.46 -11.29 24.05
CA VAL A 86 5.48 -12.21 24.57
C VAL A 86 5.35 -12.25 26.09
N GLY A 87 4.64 -13.25 26.60
CA GLY A 87 4.28 -13.32 28.02
C GLY A 87 3.29 -12.21 28.38
N HIS A 88 3.73 -11.19 29.12
CA HIS A 88 2.93 -10.03 29.50
C HIS A 88 3.41 -8.72 28.84
N GLU A 89 4.39 -8.81 27.94
CA GLU A 89 4.94 -7.66 27.25
C GLU A 89 4.45 -7.63 25.79
N VAL A 90 4.14 -6.43 25.32
CA VAL A 90 3.89 -6.18 23.90
C VAL A 90 5.21 -5.79 23.25
N VAL A 91 5.58 -6.52 22.20
CA VAL A 91 6.79 -6.27 21.43
C VAL A 91 6.40 -5.84 20.02
N ASP A 92 6.93 -4.70 19.59
CA ASP A 92 6.74 -4.19 18.23
C ASP A 92 7.76 -4.84 17.26
N GLU A 93 7.26 -5.23 16.11
CA GLU A 93 8.02 -5.75 14.96
C GLU A 93 7.97 -4.71 13.83
N GLU A 94 9.12 -4.21 13.39
CA GLU A 94 9.18 -3.39 12.18
C GLU A 94 9.42 -4.23 10.93
N ALA A 95 8.66 -3.95 9.89
CA ALA A 95 8.81 -4.58 8.59
C ALA A 95 8.87 -3.52 7.49
N LEU A 96 9.69 -3.76 6.48
CA LEU A 96 9.71 -2.98 5.25
C LEU A 96 8.75 -3.59 4.24
N THR A 97 8.18 -2.74 3.39
CA THR A 97 7.29 -3.19 2.32
C THR A 97 7.67 -2.60 0.98
N ALA A 98 7.51 -3.38 -0.08
CA ALA A 98 7.62 -2.93 -1.46
C ALA A 98 6.37 -3.36 -2.23
N VAL A 99 5.89 -2.47 -3.11
CA VAL A 99 4.66 -2.70 -3.90
C VAL A 99 5.06 -2.90 -5.35
N PHE A 100 4.62 -3.98 -5.97
CA PHE A 100 4.89 -4.31 -7.36
C PHE A 100 3.60 -4.47 -8.14
N MET A 101 3.65 -4.12 -9.44
CA MET A 101 2.63 -4.53 -10.40
C MET A 101 2.70 -6.04 -10.57
N ALA A 102 1.58 -6.72 -10.41
CA ALA A 102 1.44 -8.14 -10.74
C ALA A 102 1.01 -8.31 -12.20
N PRO A 103 1.10 -9.52 -12.79
CA PRO A 103 0.37 -9.83 -14.01
C PRO A 103 -1.12 -9.53 -13.81
N PHE A 104 -1.79 -9.09 -14.87
CA PHE A 104 -3.25 -8.91 -14.84
C PHE A 104 -3.93 -10.23 -14.46
N ASP A 105 -4.90 -10.15 -13.56
CA ASP A 105 -5.68 -11.29 -13.10
C ASP A 105 -7.14 -11.05 -13.46
N ASN A 106 -7.71 -11.89 -14.33
CA ASN A 106 -9.08 -11.76 -14.84
C ASN A 106 -9.42 -10.37 -15.43
N GLY A 107 -8.44 -9.70 -16.03
CA GLY A 107 -8.59 -8.35 -16.60
C GLY A 107 -8.58 -7.22 -15.56
N GLU A 108 -8.39 -7.55 -14.29
CA GLU A 108 -8.16 -6.58 -13.22
C GLU A 108 -6.66 -6.31 -13.03
N ILE A 109 -6.34 -5.10 -12.60
CA ILE A 109 -4.97 -4.78 -12.19
C ILE A 109 -4.76 -5.38 -10.81
N ALA A 110 -3.71 -6.21 -10.71
CA ALA A 110 -3.28 -6.81 -9.47
C ALA A 110 -1.93 -6.20 -9.04
N LEU A 111 -1.72 -6.15 -7.72
CA LEU A 111 -0.50 -5.68 -7.08
C LEU A 111 0.01 -6.76 -6.13
N LEU A 112 1.32 -6.86 -5.98
CA LEU A 112 1.98 -7.67 -4.95
C LEU A 112 2.60 -6.75 -3.92
N PHE A 113 2.31 -7.00 -2.65
CA PHE A 113 2.94 -6.33 -1.52
C PHE A 113 3.91 -7.31 -0.90
N PHE A 114 5.20 -7.09 -1.09
CA PHE A 114 6.24 -7.84 -0.40
C PHE A 114 6.48 -7.19 0.95
N LEU A 115 6.39 -7.96 2.02
CA LEU A 115 6.72 -7.57 3.39
C LEU A 115 7.97 -8.35 3.82
N ASP A 116 8.91 -7.62 4.39
CA ASP A 116 10.22 -8.09 4.84
C ASP A 116 10.44 -7.67 6.29
N ALA A 117 10.33 -8.63 7.21
CA ALA A 117 10.53 -8.44 8.64
C ALA A 117 11.75 -9.25 9.11
N TYR A 118 12.56 -8.64 9.98
CA TYR A 118 13.86 -9.18 10.36
C TYR A 118 13.99 -9.55 11.84
N SER A 119 13.24 -8.94 12.78
CA SER A 119 13.41 -9.25 14.21
C SER A 119 12.35 -8.60 15.10
N PRO A 120 11.79 -9.36 16.07
CA PRO A 120 11.96 -10.80 16.33
C PRO A 120 11.37 -11.79 15.29
N LEU A 121 10.50 -11.35 14.39
CA LEU A 121 9.81 -12.20 13.43
C LEU A 121 10.51 -12.13 12.07
N PHE A 122 11.39 -13.09 11.81
CA PHE A 122 11.92 -13.31 10.47
C PHE A 122 10.78 -13.81 9.56
N ALA A 123 10.18 -12.88 8.82
CA ALA A 123 9.02 -13.17 8.00
C ALA A 123 9.08 -12.42 6.68
N GLU A 124 9.18 -13.18 5.60
CA GLU A 124 8.86 -12.72 4.25
C GLU A 124 7.43 -13.13 3.92
N ARG A 125 6.59 -12.16 3.53
CA ARG A 125 5.21 -12.42 3.14
C ARG A 125 4.84 -11.64 1.90
N ILE A 126 4.03 -12.25 1.05
CA ILE A 126 3.48 -11.62 -0.15
C ILE A 126 1.97 -11.49 0.02
N PHE A 127 1.46 -10.27 -0.10
CA PHE A 127 0.04 -9.98 -0.06
C PHE A 127 -0.46 -9.60 -1.45
N ASN A 128 -1.63 -10.14 -1.81
CA ASN A 128 -2.25 -9.87 -3.10
C ASN A 128 -3.22 -8.69 -2.96
N GLY A 129 -2.97 -7.65 -3.75
CA GLY A 129 -3.84 -6.49 -3.90
C GLY A 129 -4.55 -6.51 -5.25
N ARG A 130 -5.79 -6.03 -5.30
CA ARG A 130 -6.55 -5.83 -6.54
C ARG A 130 -7.15 -4.45 -6.59
N LEU A 131 -7.13 -3.83 -7.77
CA LEU A 131 -7.84 -2.58 -8.03
C LEU A 131 -9.22 -2.88 -8.59
N GLN A 132 -10.25 -2.39 -7.90
CA GLN A 132 -11.64 -2.58 -8.25
C GLN A 132 -12.36 -1.24 -8.38
N PRO A 133 -13.38 -1.11 -9.25
CA PRO A 133 -14.23 0.06 -9.28
C PRO A 133 -14.95 0.27 -7.94
N ALA A 134 -15.15 1.53 -7.56
CA ALA A 134 -15.90 1.90 -6.37
C ALA A 134 -17.02 2.90 -6.71
N ARG A 135 -18.06 2.94 -5.86
CA ARG A 135 -19.15 3.91 -6.01
C ARG A 135 -18.69 5.30 -5.60
N ALA A 136 -19.34 6.32 -6.18
CA ALA A 136 -19.12 7.71 -5.81
C ALA A 136 -19.25 7.92 -4.28
N PRO A 137 -18.42 8.81 -3.68
CA PRO A 137 -17.51 9.76 -4.32
C PRO A 137 -16.15 9.18 -4.75
N PHE A 138 -15.93 7.88 -4.55
CA PHE A 138 -14.70 7.19 -4.91
C PHE A 138 -14.69 6.78 -6.38
N GLY A 139 -13.50 6.59 -6.94
CA GLY A 139 -13.31 6.06 -8.29
C GLY A 139 -12.96 4.58 -8.30
N GLY A 140 -12.26 4.14 -7.27
CA GLY A 140 -11.88 2.75 -7.09
C GLY A 140 -11.42 2.45 -5.68
N ALA A 141 -11.16 1.18 -5.46
CA ALA A 141 -10.63 0.62 -4.23
C ALA A 141 -9.42 -0.25 -4.56
N LEU A 142 -8.37 -0.12 -3.77
CA LEU A 142 -7.29 -1.11 -3.69
C LEU A 142 -7.60 -2.01 -2.50
N THR A 143 -7.96 -3.26 -2.79
CA THR A 143 -8.28 -4.27 -1.77
C THR A 143 -7.11 -5.24 -1.64
N ILE A 144 -6.55 -5.36 -0.44
CA ILE A 144 -5.42 -6.23 -0.11
C ILE A 144 -5.92 -7.30 0.84
N ALA A 145 -5.77 -8.56 0.46
CA ALA A 145 -6.00 -9.69 1.36
C ALA A 145 -4.74 -9.89 2.22
N VAL A 146 -4.91 -9.87 3.54
CA VAL A 146 -3.81 -10.06 4.49
C VAL A 146 -3.91 -11.49 5.03
N PRO A 147 -2.96 -12.38 4.64
CA PRO A 147 -2.90 -13.72 5.20
C PRO A 147 -2.52 -13.63 6.68
N ARG A 148 -2.84 -14.69 7.41
CA ARG A 148 -2.45 -14.87 8.80
C ARG A 148 -0.92 -14.78 8.93
N ILE A 149 -0.43 -13.95 9.83
CA ILE A 149 0.99 -13.85 10.17
C ILE A 149 1.14 -14.40 11.58
N GLU A 150 1.55 -15.66 11.67
CA GLU A 150 1.76 -16.34 12.95
C GLU A 150 2.97 -15.72 13.67
N SER A 151 2.85 -15.52 14.99
CA SER A 151 3.93 -14.99 15.83
C SER A 151 4.79 -16.14 16.39
N PHE A 152 4.21 -16.93 17.30
CA PHE A 152 4.78 -18.12 17.91
C PHE A 152 3.72 -19.24 17.93
N PRO A 153 4.16 -20.52 18.05
CA PRO A 153 3.23 -21.62 18.29
C PRO A 153 2.32 -21.30 19.48
N GLU A 154 1.01 -21.49 19.29
CA GLU A 154 -0.03 -21.28 20.31
C GLU A 154 -0.23 -19.83 20.79
N ALA A 155 0.51 -18.86 20.23
CA ALA A 155 0.33 -17.44 20.51
C ALA A 155 -0.66 -16.77 19.53
N PRO A 156 -1.26 -15.63 19.89
CA PRO A 156 -2.04 -14.81 18.96
C PRO A 156 -1.22 -14.38 17.74
N ASP A 157 -1.86 -14.25 16.59
CA ASP A 157 -1.18 -13.74 15.38
C ASP A 157 -0.74 -12.28 15.55
N VAL A 158 0.16 -11.86 14.68
CA VAL A 158 0.66 -10.48 14.65
C VAL A 158 -0.50 -9.50 14.42
N ALA A 159 -0.62 -8.53 15.33
CA ALA A 159 -1.53 -7.41 15.21
C ALA A 159 -0.86 -6.28 14.42
N LEU A 160 -1.49 -5.78 13.36
CA LEU A 160 -0.98 -4.57 12.69
C LEU A 160 -1.32 -3.34 13.54
N VAL A 161 -0.31 -2.62 14.03
CA VAL A 161 -0.50 -1.39 14.82
C VAL A 161 -0.17 -0.12 14.03
N ARG A 162 0.70 -0.21 13.02
CA ARG A 162 0.97 0.91 12.10
C ARG A 162 1.24 0.46 10.68
N LEU A 163 0.76 1.21 9.71
CA LEU A 163 1.08 1.02 8.30
C LEU A 163 1.35 2.36 7.63
N ARG A 164 2.53 2.48 7.05
CA ARG A 164 2.97 3.63 6.25
C ARG A 164 3.33 3.13 4.87
N SER A 165 2.73 3.66 3.81
CA SER A 165 3.16 3.27 2.46
C SER A 165 2.82 4.33 1.41
N THR A 166 3.48 4.19 0.27
CA THR A 166 3.37 5.04 -0.90
C THR A 166 2.88 4.22 -2.09
N ILE A 167 2.07 4.83 -2.94
CA ILE A 167 1.82 4.36 -4.31
C ILE A 167 2.05 5.57 -5.21
N GLY A 168 3.11 5.53 -6.00
CA GLY A 168 3.59 6.72 -6.70
C GLY A 168 5.08 6.69 -7.01
N PRO A 169 5.56 7.70 -7.76
CA PRO A 169 6.96 7.79 -8.18
C PRO A 169 7.93 8.20 -7.05
N LEU A 170 7.43 8.58 -5.86
CA LEU A 170 8.29 8.98 -4.76
C LEU A 170 9.26 7.86 -4.36
N GLY A 171 10.56 8.14 -4.49
CA GLY A 171 11.62 7.18 -4.18
C GLY A 171 11.88 6.15 -5.29
N ILE A 172 11.21 6.26 -6.45
CA ILE A 172 11.34 5.30 -7.56
C ILE A 172 12.03 5.97 -8.75
N THR A 173 13.03 5.27 -9.29
CA THR A 173 13.71 5.63 -10.53
C THR A 173 13.61 4.48 -11.52
N TYR A 174 13.06 4.74 -12.69
CA TYR A 174 13.09 3.81 -13.82
C TYR A 174 14.22 4.17 -14.77
N TYR A 175 14.56 3.22 -15.64
CA TYR A 175 15.60 3.40 -16.64
C TYR A 175 15.05 3.07 -18.02
N ASN A 176 15.31 3.96 -18.99
CA ASN A 176 15.07 3.71 -20.39
C ASN A 176 16.39 3.46 -21.11
N HIS A 177 16.36 2.60 -22.12
CA HIS A 177 17.51 2.34 -22.97
C HIS A 177 17.45 3.24 -24.21
N ILE A 178 18.30 4.27 -24.27
CA ILE A 178 18.34 5.25 -25.36
C ILE A 178 19.76 5.24 -25.95
N HIS A 179 19.89 4.90 -27.23
CA HIS A 179 21.18 4.85 -27.94
C HIS A 179 22.28 4.06 -27.20
N GLY A 180 21.96 2.89 -26.65
CA GLY A 180 22.93 2.06 -25.94
C GLY A 180 23.21 2.47 -24.49
N LYS A 181 22.52 3.49 -23.95
CA LYS A 181 22.71 4.00 -22.59
C LYS A 181 21.44 3.87 -21.76
N PHE A 182 21.61 3.52 -20.48
CA PHE A 182 20.52 3.58 -19.50
C PHE A 182 20.37 5.01 -18.99
N VAL A 183 19.23 5.62 -19.29
CA VAL A 183 18.88 6.98 -18.85
C VAL A 183 17.83 6.87 -17.74
N PRO A 184 18.13 7.37 -16.53
CA PRO A 184 17.17 7.37 -15.43
C PRO A 184 16.05 8.37 -15.70
N TYR A 185 14.83 8.03 -15.29
CA TYR A 185 13.69 8.93 -15.26
C TYR A 185 12.75 8.57 -14.11
N GLN A 186 11.99 9.55 -13.64
CA GLN A 186 10.91 9.31 -12.68
C GLN A 186 9.62 8.94 -13.42
N PRO A 187 8.90 7.89 -12.99
CA PRO A 187 7.57 7.62 -13.51
C PRO A 187 6.66 8.84 -13.34
N SER A 188 5.70 9.04 -14.25
CA SER A 188 4.81 10.21 -14.20
C SER A 188 4.04 10.28 -12.88
N GLY A 189 3.58 9.14 -12.37
CA GLY A 189 2.80 9.04 -11.15
C GLY A 189 1.31 9.18 -11.38
N ILE A 190 0.55 9.11 -10.30
CA ILE A 190 -0.92 9.12 -10.38
C ILE A 190 -1.37 10.52 -10.76
N ILE A 191 -2.01 10.67 -11.92
CA ILE A 191 -2.41 12.00 -12.40
C ILE A 191 -3.55 12.54 -11.54
N LEU A 192 -3.33 13.71 -10.92
CA LEU A 192 -4.38 14.43 -10.24
C LEU A 192 -5.31 15.11 -11.25
N PRO A 193 -6.63 15.09 -11.02
CA PRO A 193 -7.58 15.82 -11.86
C PRO A 193 -7.20 17.31 -12.02
N HIS A 194 -7.44 17.88 -13.19
CA HIS A 194 -7.23 19.32 -13.43
C HIS A 194 -8.14 20.22 -12.57
N HIS A 195 -9.28 19.68 -12.12
CA HIS A 195 -10.24 20.38 -11.29
C HIS A 195 -10.35 19.67 -9.95
N CYS A 196 -10.19 20.44 -8.87
CA CYS A 196 -10.35 19.89 -7.52
C CYS A 196 -11.85 19.70 -7.20
N PRO A 197 -12.26 18.54 -6.65
CA PRO A 197 -13.63 18.35 -6.17
C PRO A 197 -13.96 19.34 -5.04
N ARG A 198 -15.24 19.69 -4.91
CA ARG A 198 -15.71 20.52 -3.79
C ARG A 198 -15.38 19.81 -2.48
N GLY A 199 -14.64 20.48 -1.60
CA GLY A 199 -14.21 19.96 -0.31
C GLY A 199 -12.87 19.20 -0.32
N GLY A 200 -12.27 18.95 -1.49
CA GLY A 200 -11.00 18.24 -1.63
C GLY A 200 -11.15 16.81 -2.16
N PHE A 201 -10.09 16.03 -2.05
CA PHE A 201 -9.98 14.66 -2.55
C PHE A 201 -10.33 13.65 -1.44
N PRO A 202 -11.50 12.98 -1.50
CA PRO A 202 -11.92 12.06 -0.44
C PRO A 202 -11.23 10.70 -0.55
N PHE A 203 -10.68 10.24 0.57
CA PHE A 203 -10.15 8.90 0.77
C PHE A 203 -10.92 8.20 1.90
N ALA A 204 -10.97 6.87 1.83
CA ALA A 204 -11.41 6.05 2.94
C ALA A 204 -10.55 4.80 3.04
N ALA A 205 -10.36 4.30 4.26
CA ALA A 205 -9.75 3.00 4.49
C ALA A 205 -10.73 2.13 5.27
N ARG A 206 -10.85 0.87 4.85
CA ARG A 206 -11.63 -0.16 5.53
C ARG A 206 -10.69 -1.27 5.97
N PHE A 207 -10.80 -1.66 7.24
CA PHE A 207 -10.06 -2.76 7.82
C PHE A 207 -11.07 -3.84 8.22
N ALA A 208 -10.81 -5.08 7.81
CA ALA A 208 -11.51 -6.25 8.31
C ALA A 208 -10.59 -7.00 9.28
N PHE A 209 -11.15 -7.44 10.40
CA PHE A 209 -10.42 -8.09 11.49
C PHE A 209 -10.78 -9.57 11.58
N ALA A 210 -9.88 -10.39 12.14
CA ALA A 210 -10.07 -11.82 12.30
C ALA A 210 -11.27 -12.18 13.20
N ASP A 211 -11.67 -11.28 14.11
CA ASP A 211 -12.86 -11.42 14.96
C ASP A 211 -14.17 -11.03 14.25
N GLY A 212 -14.12 -10.73 12.95
CA GLY A 212 -15.27 -10.35 12.13
C GLY A 212 -15.66 -8.87 12.22
N ARG A 213 -15.01 -8.08 13.07
CA ARG A 213 -15.26 -6.63 13.12
C ARG A 213 -14.74 -5.94 11.85
N GLN A 214 -15.29 -4.74 11.62
CA GLN A 214 -14.82 -3.85 10.57
C GLN A 214 -14.65 -2.43 11.11
N LEU A 215 -13.60 -1.75 10.67
CA LEU A 215 -13.36 -0.34 10.94
C LEU A 215 -13.30 0.40 9.61
N THR A 216 -14.02 1.52 9.52
CA THR A 216 -13.90 2.44 8.39
C THR A 216 -13.45 3.80 8.90
N THR A 217 -12.44 4.37 8.25
CA THR A 217 -11.99 5.74 8.48
C THR A 217 -12.01 6.54 7.18
N HIS A 218 -12.22 7.85 7.31
CA HIS A 218 -12.32 8.78 6.20
C HIS A 218 -11.35 9.93 6.38
N THR A 219 -10.80 10.42 5.28
CA THR A 219 -10.01 11.64 5.28
C THR A 219 -10.15 12.34 3.94
N THR A 220 -9.99 13.65 3.94
CA THR A 220 -10.03 14.44 2.71
C THR A 220 -8.73 15.20 2.59
N VAL A 221 -7.97 14.95 1.53
CA VAL A 221 -6.83 15.77 1.18
C VAL A 221 -7.37 17.07 0.61
N ARG A 222 -6.96 18.22 1.16
CA ARG A 222 -7.46 19.52 0.71
C ARG A 222 -7.02 19.79 -0.73
N CYS A 223 -7.63 20.80 -1.35
CA CYS A 223 -7.15 21.24 -2.65
C CYS A 223 -5.86 22.03 -2.44
N PRO A 224 -4.87 21.90 -3.35
CA PRO A 224 -3.72 22.78 -3.31
C PRO A 224 -4.18 24.22 -3.55
N HIS A 225 -3.65 25.14 -2.75
CA HIS A 225 -3.87 26.56 -2.97
C HIS A 225 -3.30 26.93 -4.34
N ARG A 226 -4.03 27.73 -5.13
CA ARG A 226 -3.47 28.34 -6.34
C ARG A 226 -2.25 29.16 -5.90
N LEU A 227 -1.06 28.79 -6.35
CA LEU A 227 0.09 29.68 -6.40
C LEU A 227 -0.13 30.70 -7.51
#